data_AF-A0A1H3ABT0-F1
#
_entry.id   AF-A0A1H3ABT0-F1
#
_cell.length_a   1.000
_cell.length_b   1.000
_cell.length_c   1.000
_cell.angle_alpha   90.00
_cell.angle_beta   90.00
_cell.angle_gamma   90.00
#
_symmetry.space_group_name_H-M   'P 1'
#
loop_
_entity.id
_entity.type
_entity.pdbx_description
1 polymer ?
#
loop_
_entity_poly.entity_id
_entity_poly.type
_entity_poly.pdbx_seq_one_letter_code
_entity_poly.pdbx_strand_id
1 'polypeptide(L)'
;MNRLLLLTLLLVACKQKPVEQLPTTAEKEVVVQDTITVSDIHRTDSLWRSFWEYKRPYVEGYIINQDYVIYQEKDTRKIIKPDMASFARLDVSRLAKDKNGIYYQGDLIKIDITGFRVVGVISHYDKQSDYYWEEPIWRTYKQAFRGTKPIAISDPATFESVTTCYFKDKNYLYYYDQKVEGADVATLQKELADEEFVSDKDNTYYRGKPFIYKGERVQQVSNNIYKTATHVLRYNAEYDKERAEDYFIELPDYFDIPTLRRLNDFYLIDKNHLYYDENSYPLGDEDLRVPIPKENLSKIKLFEVLVTDGNKVYRGKKPLSGYDAVTFGIVPGHYYYQYDKNGIYNWSKKL
;
A
#
# COMPACT_ATOMS: atom_id res chain seq x y z
N MET A 1 -44.30 29.15 -31.85
CA MET A 1 -43.55 30.35 -31.41
C MET A 1 -42.09 30.09 -31.75
N ASN A 2 -41.61 30.43 -32.95
CA ASN A 2 -41.17 31.77 -33.40
C ASN A 2 -40.18 32.41 -32.40
N ARG A 3 -38.97 32.83 -32.76
CA ARG A 3 -38.39 33.08 -34.10
C ARG A 3 -36.86 33.18 -33.98
N LEU A 4 -36.15 32.49 -34.88
CA LEU A 4 -34.90 32.98 -35.46
C LEU A 4 -35.12 34.39 -36.03
N LEU A 5 -34.12 35.27 -35.95
CA LEU A 5 -33.95 36.31 -36.96
C LEU A 5 -32.46 36.54 -37.28
N LEU A 6 -32.14 36.21 -38.53
CA LEU A 6 -31.02 36.68 -39.35
C LEU A 6 -31.00 38.22 -39.44
N LEU A 7 -29.81 38.80 -39.62
CA LEU A 7 -29.53 39.89 -40.58
C LEU A 7 -28.00 39.91 -40.80
N THR A 8 -27.50 39.22 -41.85
CA THR A 8 -27.23 39.68 -43.24
C THR A 8 -25.88 40.37 -43.43
N LEU A 9 -25.11 39.78 -44.36
CA LEU A 9 -23.88 40.27 -44.97
C LEU A 9 -23.99 41.70 -45.52
N LEU A 10 -22.88 42.43 -45.45
CA LEU A 10 -22.48 43.40 -46.47
C LEU A 10 -21.03 43.11 -46.87
N LEU A 11 -20.87 42.53 -48.07
CA LEU A 11 -19.64 42.49 -48.84
C LEU A 11 -19.80 43.54 -49.94
N VAL A 12 -18.96 44.58 -49.95
CA VAL A 12 -18.68 45.39 -51.15
C VAL A 12 -17.18 45.65 -51.22
N ALA A 13 -16.65 45.45 -52.42
CA ALA A 13 -15.26 45.21 -52.79
C ALA A 13 -14.45 46.49 -53.09
N CYS A 14 -13.12 46.45 -52.94
CA CYS A 14 -12.18 46.55 -54.08
C CYS A 14 -10.68 46.55 -53.68
N LYS A 15 -9.92 45.66 -54.37
CA LYS A 15 -8.51 45.71 -54.83
C LYS A 15 -7.33 45.49 -53.85
N GLN A 16 -6.58 44.40 -54.15
CA GLN A 16 -5.20 44.07 -53.74
C GLN A 16 -4.18 45.06 -54.37
N LYS A 17 -2.98 45.35 -53.83
CA LYS A 17 -1.71 44.56 -53.66
C LYS A 17 -0.59 45.59 -53.23
N PRO A 18 0.72 45.27 -53.00
CA PRO A 18 1.41 44.19 -52.26
C PRO A 18 2.54 44.64 -51.27
N VAL A 19 2.80 43.81 -50.25
CA VAL A 19 4.09 43.21 -49.80
C VAL A 19 5.31 44.08 -49.43
N GLU A 20 5.78 43.91 -48.20
CA GLU A 20 7.19 43.55 -47.89
C GLU A 20 7.24 42.55 -46.71
N GLN A 21 8.21 41.63 -46.74
CA GLN A 21 8.23 40.32 -46.06
C GLN A 21 9.10 40.26 -44.77
N LEU A 22 8.57 39.57 -43.74
CA LEU A 22 9.19 38.52 -42.87
C LEU A 22 10.30 38.91 -41.85
N PRO A 23 10.48 38.18 -40.70
CA PRO A 23 10.22 36.73 -40.54
C PRO A 23 9.36 36.27 -39.35
N THR A 24 8.86 35.06 -39.57
CA THR A 24 8.17 34.11 -38.71
C THR A 24 8.97 33.77 -37.45
N THR A 25 8.33 33.77 -36.29
CA THR A 25 8.87 33.08 -35.11
C THR A 25 7.76 32.22 -34.50
N ALA A 26 8.07 30.93 -34.39
CA ALA A 26 7.21 29.86 -33.93
C ALA A 26 6.60 30.14 -32.54
N GLU A 27 5.33 29.79 -32.39
CA GLU A 27 4.64 29.71 -31.10
C GLU A 27 5.33 28.65 -30.23
N LYS A 28 6.10 29.09 -29.23
CA LYS A 28 6.36 28.29 -28.04
C LYS A 28 5.15 28.45 -27.14
N GLU A 29 4.47 27.35 -26.82
CA GLU A 29 3.57 27.31 -25.66
C GLU A 29 4.35 27.75 -24.42
N VAL A 30 4.05 28.95 -23.94
CA VAL A 30 4.55 29.45 -22.66
C VAL A 30 3.70 28.79 -21.60
N VAL A 31 4.29 27.84 -20.86
CA VAL A 31 3.73 27.38 -19.59
C VAL A 31 3.68 28.59 -18.67
N VAL A 32 2.48 29.15 -18.47
CA VAL A 32 2.26 30.24 -17.53
C VAL A 32 2.43 29.65 -16.12
N GLN A 33 3.62 29.81 -15.54
CA GLN A 33 3.82 29.63 -14.11
C GLN A 33 3.16 30.83 -13.41
N ASP A 34 2.05 30.59 -12.72
CA ASP A 34 1.43 31.60 -11.86
C ASP A 34 2.41 32.04 -10.76
N THR A 35 3.01 33.22 -10.91
CA THR A 35 3.93 33.81 -9.94
C THR A 35 3.14 34.37 -8.76
N ILE A 36 3.32 33.82 -7.55
CA ILE A 36 2.75 34.38 -6.33
C ILE A 36 3.68 35.48 -5.83
N THR A 37 3.18 36.71 -5.68
CA THR A 37 3.93 37.82 -5.09
C THR A 37 3.80 37.80 -3.57
N VAL A 38 4.94 37.75 -2.89
CA VAL A 38 5.06 37.84 -1.43
C VAL A 38 5.25 39.31 -1.05
N SER A 39 4.25 39.96 -0.46
CA SER A 39 4.32 41.40 -0.12
C SER A 39 5.11 41.69 1.16
N ASP A 40 5.16 40.74 2.09
CA ASP A 40 5.89 40.83 3.37
C ASP A 40 6.24 39.43 3.86
N ILE A 41 7.53 39.16 4.04
CA ILE A 41 8.01 37.81 4.35
C ILE A 41 7.84 37.40 5.81
N HIS A 42 7.43 38.34 6.68
CA HIS A 42 7.25 38.10 8.12
C HIS A 42 5.80 38.02 8.57
N ARG A 43 4.83 38.28 7.68
CA ARG A 43 3.40 38.15 7.98
C ARG A 43 2.79 36.93 7.28
N THR A 44 1.88 36.25 7.97
CA THR A 44 1.16 35.06 7.48
C THR A 44 0.11 35.38 6.41
N ASP A 45 -0.22 36.66 6.21
CA ASP A 45 -1.22 37.14 5.25
C ASP A 45 -0.66 37.67 3.92
N SER A 46 0.62 37.46 3.64
CA SER A 46 1.33 38.17 2.57
C SER A 46 1.41 37.47 1.20
N LEU A 47 0.68 36.39 0.97
CA LEU A 47 0.67 35.70 -0.32
C LEU A 47 -0.51 36.18 -1.15
N TRP A 48 -0.25 36.93 -2.22
CA TRP A 48 -1.29 37.44 -3.12
C TRP A 48 -1.35 36.64 -4.43
N ARG A 49 -2.54 36.12 -4.76
CA ARG A 49 -2.98 35.89 -6.15
C ARG A 49 -4.02 36.96 -6.47
N SER A 50 -3.82 37.70 -7.55
CA SER A 50 -4.70 38.82 -7.91
C SER A 50 -6.00 38.36 -8.58
N PHE A 51 -6.80 37.48 -7.98
CA PHE A 51 -8.15 37.20 -8.48
C PHE A 51 -9.11 36.72 -7.36
N TRP A 52 -10.14 37.54 -7.13
CA TRP A 52 -11.38 37.35 -6.34
C TRP A 52 -11.40 37.64 -4.84
N GLU A 53 -12.48 38.31 -4.44
CA GLU A 53 -12.74 39.01 -3.17
C GLU A 53 -13.13 38.08 -2.00
N TYR A 54 -13.16 36.76 -2.18
CA TYR A 54 -13.55 35.81 -1.14
C TYR A 54 -12.70 34.53 -1.17
N LYS A 55 -11.94 34.33 -0.08
CA LYS A 55 -11.02 33.22 0.29
C LYS A 55 -9.59 33.31 -0.27
N ARG A 56 -8.68 33.68 0.63
CA ARG A 56 -7.22 33.59 0.48
C ARG A 56 -6.83 32.09 0.48
N PRO A 57 -6.31 31.50 -0.62
CA PRO A 57 -5.80 30.14 -0.56
C PRO A 57 -4.47 30.18 0.20
N TYR A 58 -4.49 29.66 1.43
CA TYR A 58 -3.29 29.37 2.18
C TYR A 58 -2.47 28.31 1.41
N VAL A 59 -1.22 28.61 1.07
CA VAL A 59 -0.34 27.71 0.30
C VAL A 59 0.69 27.10 1.23
N GLU A 60 0.62 25.79 1.43
CA GLU A 60 1.60 25.00 2.18
C GLU A 60 2.70 24.46 1.25
N GLY A 61 3.89 24.22 1.82
CA GLY A 61 5.04 23.64 1.13
C GLY A 61 6.02 24.66 0.59
N TYR A 62 6.70 24.32 -0.51
CA TYR A 62 7.74 25.15 -1.11
C TYR A 62 7.16 26.11 -2.16
N ILE A 63 7.35 27.40 -1.92
CA ILE A 63 6.99 28.52 -2.79
C ILE A 63 8.27 29.05 -3.44
N ILE A 64 8.38 28.85 -4.74
CA ILE A 64 9.60 29.14 -5.51
C ILE A 64 9.54 30.60 -6.02
N ASN A 65 10.56 31.40 -5.68
CA ASN A 65 10.76 32.75 -6.21
C ASN A 65 11.98 32.75 -7.14
N GLN A 66 12.32 33.91 -7.71
CA GLN A 66 13.42 34.03 -8.66
C GLN A 66 14.78 33.61 -8.06
N ASP A 67 15.11 34.11 -6.85
CA ASP A 67 16.45 33.93 -6.25
C ASP A 67 16.41 33.20 -4.89
N TYR A 68 15.23 32.76 -4.45
CA TYR A 68 15.05 32.09 -3.16
C TYR A 68 13.78 31.24 -3.16
N VAL A 69 13.67 30.36 -2.17
CA VAL A 69 12.47 29.55 -1.94
C VAL A 69 11.98 29.78 -0.52
N ILE A 70 10.66 29.86 -0.33
CA ILE A 70 10.04 29.88 0.98
C ILE A 70 9.47 28.50 1.25
N TYR A 71 9.84 27.89 2.37
CA TYR A 71 9.08 26.80 2.96
C TYR A 71 8.02 27.37 3.90
N GLN A 72 6.76 26.96 3.75
CA GLN A 72 5.65 27.45 4.54
C GLN A 72 4.73 26.32 5.05
N GLU A 73 4.44 26.34 6.34
CA GLU A 73 3.41 25.59 7.05
C GLU A 73 2.66 26.50 8.02
N LYS A 74 1.55 26.04 8.60
CA LYS A 74 0.59 26.86 9.36
C LYS A 74 1.27 27.83 10.32
N ASP A 75 2.24 27.31 11.06
CA ASP A 75 2.96 28.03 12.10
C ASP A 75 4.47 28.16 11.81
N THR A 76 4.94 27.75 10.61
CA THR A 76 6.37 27.74 10.26
C THR A 76 6.62 28.39 8.91
N ARG A 77 7.59 29.30 8.84
CA ARG A 77 8.05 29.89 7.59
C ARG A 77 9.58 29.99 7.58
N LYS A 78 10.22 29.42 6.55
CA LYS A 78 11.68 29.47 6.38
C LYS A 78 12.01 29.97 4.99
N ILE A 79 12.96 30.91 4.91
CA ILE A 79 13.55 31.35 3.64
C ILE A 79 14.80 30.51 3.43
N ILE A 80 14.86 29.82 2.30
CA ILE A 80 16.04 29.05 1.89
C ILE A 80 16.59 29.60 0.58
N LYS A 81 17.91 29.48 0.42
CA LYS A 81 18.62 29.84 -0.81
C LYS A 81 19.27 28.59 -1.40
N PRO A 82 18.47 27.72 -2.05
CA PRO A 82 19.01 26.52 -2.68
C PRO A 82 19.78 26.87 -3.96
N ASP A 83 20.42 25.89 -4.57
CA ASP A 83 20.83 26.00 -5.95
C ASP A 83 19.59 26.03 -6.86
N MET A 84 19.14 27.23 -7.21
CA MET A 84 17.90 27.44 -7.98
C MET A 84 17.88 26.70 -9.33
N ALA A 85 19.05 26.49 -9.94
CA ALA A 85 19.18 25.77 -11.21
C ALA A 85 18.85 24.27 -11.11
N SER A 86 19.09 23.66 -9.95
CA SER A 86 18.82 22.23 -9.70
C SER A 86 17.73 21.98 -8.67
N PHE A 87 17.13 23.04 -8.11
CA PHE A 87 16.07 22.92 -7.13
C PHE A 87 14.81 22.29 -7.71
N ALA A 88 14.32 21.24 -7.06
CA ALA A 88 13.09 20.55 -7.43
C ALA A 88 12.29 20.18 -6.18
N ARG A 89 10.99 20.47 -6.22
CA ARG A 89 10.02 19.93 -5.28
C ARG A 89 9.81 18.45 -5.56
N LEU A 90 9.61 17.65 -4.52
CA LEU A 90 9.37 16.22 -4.65
C LEU A 90 7.90 15.84 -4.48
N ASP A 91 7.02 16.81 -4.16
CA ASP A 91 5.56 16.66 -3.98
C ASP A 91 5.11 15.46 -3.10
N VAL A 92 6.04 14.93 -2.30
CA VAL A 92 5.82 13.89 -1.29
C VAL A 92 6.47 14.34 0.01
N SER A 93 5.75 14.17 1.12
CA SER A 93 6.26 14.30 2.49
C SER A 93 7.09 15.56 2.76
N ARG A 94 6.70 16.70 2.16
CA ARG A 94 7.32 18.01 2.39
C ARG A 94 8.83 18.03 2.05
N LEU A 95 9.24 17.21 1.08
CA LEU A 95 10.60 17.13 0.59
C LEU A 95 10.83 18.00 -0.66
N ALA A 96 12.03 18.57 -0.75
CA ALA A 96 12.60 19.13 -1.96
C ALA A 96 14.07 18.72 -2.06
N LYS A 97 14.71 18.97 -3.20
CA LYS A 97 16.13 18.67 -3.40
C LYS A 97 16.79 19.72 -4.27
N ASP A 98 18.10 19.82 -4.17
CA ASP A 98 18.96 20.47 -5.15
C ASP A 98 20.25 19.63 -5.33
N LYS A 99 21.23 20.11 -6.08
CA LYS A 99 22.51 19.42 -6.27
C LYS A 99 23.33 19.28 -4.98
N ASN A 100 23.02 20.03 -3.93
CA ASN A 100 23.76 20.07 -2.67
C ASN A 100 23.14 19.15 -1.60
N GLY A 101 21.88 18.74 -1.76
CA GLY A 101 21.24 17.86 -0.80
C GLY A 101 19.72 17.78 -0.89
N ILE A 102 19.13 17.30 0.19
CA ILE A 102 17.69 17.15 0.38
C ILE A 102 17.21 18.18 1.40
N TYR A 103 16.09 18.82 1.12
CA TYR A 103 15.38 19.71 2.02
C TYR A 103 14.17 18.99 2.60
N TYR A 104 14.07 18.92 3.92
CA TYR A 104 12.89 18.44 4.62
C TYR A 104 12.38 19.55 5.54
N GLN A 105 11.13 19.96 5.35
CA GLN A 105 10.54 21.08 6.08
C GLN A 105 11.40 22.36 6.07
N GLY A 106 12.06 22.64 4.94
CA GLY A 106 12.97 23.76 4.74
C GLY A 106 14.39 23.57 5.31
N ASP A 107 14.69 22.49 6.04
CA ASP A 107 16.04 22.23 6.54
C ASP A 107 16.86 21.41 5.54
N LEU A 108 18.07 21.89 5.21
CA LEU A 108 18.97 21.24 4.27
C LEU A 108 19.79 20.14 4.96
N ILE A 109 19.66 18.92 4.43
CA ILE A 109 20.55 17.78 4.70
C ILE A 109 21.55 17.71 3.55
N LYS A 110 22.77 18.21 3.79
CA LYS A 110 23.85 18.24 2.80
C LYS A 110 24.42 16.84 2.58
N ILE A 111 24.16 16.25 1.41
CA ILE A 111 24.58 14.89 1.06
C ILE A 111 24.64 14.69 -0.46
N ASP A 112 25.45 13.73 -0.89
CA ASP A 112 25.40 13.15 -2.24
C ASP A 112 24.05 12.47 -2.47
N ILE A 113 23.20 13.08 -3.30
CA ILE A 113 21.83 12.60 -3.58
C ILE A 113 21.76 11.49 -4.63
N THR A 114 22.89 10.91 -5.04
CA THR A 114 22.91 9.82 -6.01
C THR A 114 22.14 8.61 -5.49
N GLY A 115 21.18 8.13 -6.28
CA GLY A 115 20.29 7.04 -5.87
C GLY A 115 19.22 7.48 -4.87
N PHE A 116 18.90 8.77 -4.79
CA PHE A 116 17.84 9.29 -3.93
C PHE A 116 16.50 8.59 -4.22
N ARG A 117 15.85 8.11 -3.16
CA ARG A 117 14.50 7.52 -3.22
C ARG A 117 13.78 7.71 -1.88
N VAL A 118 12.51 8.10 -1.93
CA VAL A 118 11.59 7.99 -0.78
C VAL A 118 11.13 6.54 -0.70
N VAL A 119 11.32 5.94 0.46
CA VAL A 119 11.09 4.52 0.73
C VAL A 119 9.72 4.30 1.37
N GLY A 120 9.30 5.20 2.25
CA GLY A 120 8.00 5.14 2.91
C GLY A 120 7.74 6.39 3.72
N VAL A 121 6.59 6.42 4.39
CA VAL A 121 6.14 7.54 5.21
C VAL A 121 5.56 6.98 6.50
N ILE A 122 6.03 7.49 7.63
CA ILE A 122 5.47 7.16 8.95
C ILE A 122 4.46 8.25 9.30
N SER A 123 3.22 7.86 9.60
CA SER A 123 2.22 8.78 10.10
C SER A 123 2.31 8.86 11.62
N HIS A 124 2.39 10.07 12.15
CA HIS A 124 2.35 10.35 13.57
C HIS A 124 1.06 11.06 13.90
N TYR A 125 0.42 10.65 15.00
CA TYR A 125 -0.77 11.29 15.51
C TYR A 125 -0.54 11.77 16.93
N ASP A 126 -0.62 13.08 17.14
CA ASP A 126 -0.63 13.66 18.46
C ASP A 126 -2.08 13.84 18.94
N LYS A 127 -2.48 12.99 19.90
CA LYS A 127 -3.81 13.00 20.52
C LYS A 127 -4.11 14.32 21.24
N GLN A 128 -3.10 15.07 21.70
CA GLN A 128 -3.34 16.31 22.45
C GLN A 128 -3.68 17.49 21.53
N SER A 129 -3.00 17.57 20.39
CA SER A 129 -3.18 18.65 19.41
C SER A 129 -4.14 18.29 18.27
N ASP A 130 -4.64 17.04 18.22
CA ASP A 130 -5.43 16.49 17.11
C ASP A 130 -4.73 16.73 15.76
N TYR A 131 -3.41 16.50 15.75
CA TYR A 131 -2.55 16.81 14.62
C TYR A 131 -1.85 15.57 14.09
N TYR A 132 -1.98 15.38 12.78
CA TYR A 132 -1.25 14.37 12.03
C TYR A 132 -0.06 14.98 11.32
N TRP A 133 1.09 14.31 11.39
CA TRP A 133 2.23 14.67 10.56
C TRP A 133 2.92 13.44 10.00
N GLU A 134 3.49 13.63 8.82
CA GLU A 134 4.15 12.59 8.04
C GLU A 134 5.66 12.74 8.15
N GLU A 135 6.34 11.65 8.52
CA GLU A 135 7.79 11.57 8.56
C GLU A 135 8.29 10.72 7.39
N PRO A 136 8.98 11.30 6.40
CA PRO A 136 9.51 10.51 5.30
C PRO A 136 10.67 9.64 5.75
N ILE A 137 10.67 8.40 5.30
CA ILE A 137 11.85 7.55 5.25
C ILE A 137 12.37 7.58 3.83
N TRP A 138 13.64 7.97 3.67
CA TRP A 138 14.27 8.11 2.36
C TRP A 138 15.73 7.67 2.42
N ARG A 139 16.32 7.47 1.26
CA ARG A 139 17.68 6.99 1.12
C ARG A 139 18.40 7.57 -0.06
N THR A 140 19.71 7.36 -0.08
CA THR A 140 20.61 7.44 -1.24
C THR A 140 21.23 6.06 -1.44
N TYR A 141 22.20 5.91 -2.35
CA TYR A 141 22.97 4.67 -2.41
C TYR A 141 23.85 4.41 -1.18
N LYS A 142 24.20 5.45 -0.42
CA LYS A 142 25.18 5.35 0.69
C LYS A 142 24.57 5.43 2.08
N GLN A 143 23.41 6.08 2.23
CA GLN A 143 22.84 6.37 3.55
C GLN A 143 21.31 6.45 3.48
N ALA A 144 20.66 6.09 4.59
CA ALA A 144 19.22 6.21 4.77
C ALA A 144 18.91 7.18 5.92
N PHE A 145 17.71 7.76 5.87
CA PHE A 145 17.24 8.80 6.78
C PHE A 145 15.77 8.58 7.13
N ARG A 146 15.43 8.98 8.35
CA ARG A 146 14.08 9.16 8.85
C ARG A 146 13.91 10.65 9.19
N GLY A 147 13.10 11.36 8.42
CA GLY A 147 13.06 12.83 8.43
C GLY A 147 14.45 13.41 8.11
N THR A 148 15.05 14.12 9.06
CA THR A 148 16.43 14.63 8.99
C THR A 148 17.47 13.71 9.66
N LYS A 149 17.03 12.71 10.42
CA LYS A 149 17.90 11.86 11.23
C LYS A 149 18.49 10.73 10.38
N PRO A 150 19.82 10.55 10.35
CA PRO A 150 20.42 9.39 9.70
C PRO A 150 20.07 8.10 10.45
N ILE A 151 19.76 7.04 9.72
CA ILE A 151 19.46 5.72 10.26
C ILE A 151 20.46 4.68 9.75
N ALA A 152 20.83 3.75 10.63
CA ALA A 152 21.84 2.74 10.36
C ALA A 152 21.25 1.54 9.62
N ILE A 153 21.18 1.64 8.29
CA ILE A 153 20.77 0.56 7.39
C ILE A 153 22.01 -0.10 6.80
N SER A 154 22.04 -1.43 6.76
CA SER A 154 23.24 -2.17 6.34
C SER A 154 23.52 -2.02 4.85
N ASP A 155 22.47 -2.01 4.03
CA ASP A 155 22.58 -1.77 2.59
C ASP A 155 21.52 -0.74 2.15
N PRO A 156 21.85 0.56 2.24
CA PRO A 156 20.94 1.61 1.80
C PRO A 156 20.54 1.45 0.34
N ALA A 157 21.42 0.96 -0.55
CA ALA A 157 21.11 0.83 -1.97
C ALA A 157 19.97 -0.15 -2.29
N THR A 158 19.66 -1.07 -1.37
CA THR A 158 18.57 -2.06 -1.49
C THR A 158 17.41 -1.81 -0.52
N PHE A 159 17.49 -0.74 0.28
CA PHE A 159 16.47 -0.43 1.27
C PHE A 159 15.11 -0.08 0.63
N GLU A 160 14.07 -0.78 1.07
CA GLU A 160 12.70 -0.73 0.57
C GLU A 160 11.66 -0.94 1.69
N SER A 161 10.42 -0.49 1.47
CA SER A 161 9.29 -0.76 2.36
C SER A 161 8.78 -2.19 2.21
N VAL A 162 8.41 -2.80 3.33
CA VAL A 162 7.58 -4.01 3.37
C VAL A 162 6.14 -3.62 3.68
N THR A 163 5.95 -2.83 4.74
CA THR A 163 4.67 -2.20 5.12
C THR A 163 4.94 -0.73 5.48
N THR A 164 3.97 -0.04 6.08
CA THR A 164 4.14 1.32 6.63
C THR A 164 5.14 1.36 7.78
N CYS A 165 5.21 0.29 8.57
CA CYS A 165 6.07 0.18 9.75
C CYS A 165 7.31 -0.71 9.53
N TYR A 166 7.24 -1.70 8.63
CA TYR A 166 8.35 -2.60 8.34
C TYR A 166 9.09 -2.23 7.06
N PHE A 167 10.42 -2.31 7.12
CA PHE A 167 11.33 -2.03 6.02
C PHE A 167 12.37 -3.13 5.93
N LYS A 168 12.99 -3.31 4.76
CA LYS A 168 14.09 -4.25 4.59
C LYS A 168 15.17 -3.70 3.71
N ASP A 169 16.38 -4.19 3.90
CA ASP A 169 17.40 -4.21 2.85
C ASP A 169 17.64 -5.65 2.39
N LYS A 170 18.68 -5.91 1.61
CA LYS A 170 19.00 -7.27 1.15
C LYS A 170 19.42 -8.22 2.28
N ASN A 171 19.86 -7.70 3.43
CA ASN A 171 20.45 -8.46 4.53
C ASN A 171 19.52 -8.55 5.75
N TYR A 172 18.80 -7.47 6.08
CA TYR A 172 18.07 -7.33 7.34
C TYR A 172 16.66 -6.78 7.16
N LEU A 173 15.79 -7.18 8.09
CA LEU A 173 14.47 -6.62 8.32
C LEU A 173 14.57 -5.56 9.43
N TYR A 174 13.77 -4.51 9.31
CA TYR A 174 13.71 -3.39 10.23
C TYR A 174 12.24 -3.09 10.58
N TYR A 175 11.99 -2.80 11.86
CA TYR A 175 10.76 -2.16 12.31
C TYR A 175 11.08 -0.69 12.59
N TYR A 176 10.55 0.21 11.76
CA TYR A 176 11.04 1.57 11.60
C TYR A 176 12.56 1.62 11.33
N ASP A 177 13.35 2.14 12.28
CA ASP A 177 14.80 2.23 12.21
C ASP A 177 15.52 1.19 13.08
N GLN A 178 14.78 0.22 13.65
CA GLN A 178 15.32 -0.81 14.53
C GLN A 178 15.43 -2.15 13.81
N LYS A 179 16.61 -2.77 13.84
CA LYS A 179 16.83 -4.09 13.25
C LYS A 179 16.01 -5.17 13.98
N VAL A 180 15.33 -6.01 13.21
CA VAL A 180 14.60 -7.18 13.72
C VAL A 180 15.55 -8.37 13.79
N GLU A 181 15.89 -8.77 15.01
CA GLU A 181 16.87 -9.84 15.22
C GLU A 181 16.30 -11.23 14.88
N GLY A 182 17.10 -12.02 14.16
CA GLY A 182 16.78 -13.39 13.78
C GLY A 182 15.83 -13.55 12.59
N ALA A 183 15.41 -12.47 11.92
CA ALA A 183 14.55 -12.52 10.74
C ALA A 183 15.28 -13.06 9.50
N ASP A 184 14.66 -14.02 8.82
CA ASP A 184 15.12 -14.49 7.51
C ASP A 184 14.51 -13.64 6.38
N VAL A 185 15.29 -12.67 5.92
CA VAL A 185 14.89 -11.70 4.89
C VAL A 185 14.59 -12.33 3.53
N ALA A 186 15.20 -13.48 3.24
CA ALA A 186 15.03 -14.17 1.96
C ALA A 186 13.67 -14.87 1.88
N THR A 187 13.08 -15.23 3.02
CA THR A 187 11.81 -15.97 3.08
C THR A 187 10.64 -15.16 3.66
N LEU A 188 10.79 -13.83 3.73
CA LEU A 188 9.72 -12.94 4.19
C LEU A 188 8.43 -13.11 3.36
N GLN A 189 7.33 -13.30 4.07
CA GLN A 189 5.98 -13.44 3.53
C GLN A 189 5.33 -12.06 3.36
N LYS A 190 5.89 -11.22 2.46
CA LYS A 190 5.50 -9.80 2.31
C LYS A 190 4.00 -9.60 2.05
N GLU A 191 3.39 -10.47 1.25
CA GLU A 191 1.97 -10.36 0.86
C GLU A 191 1.00 -10.58 2.02
N LEU A 192 1.48 -11.12 3.15
CA LEU A 192 0.70 -11.40 4.35
C LEU A 192 1.07 -10.49 5.53
N ALA A 193 1.99 -9.54 5.30
CA ALA A 193 2.43 -8.62 6.32
C ALA A 193 1.42 -7.48 6.49
N ASP A 194 1.28 -7.01 7.73
CA ASP A 194 0.52 -5.81 8.06
C ASP A 194 1.40 -4.82 8.86
N GLU A 195 0.77 -3.78 9.43
CA GLU A 195 1.50 -2.75 10.18
C GLU A 195 2.15 -3.31 11.46
N GLU A 196 1.59 -4.37 12.02
CA GLU A 196 1.93 -4.93 13.32
C GLU A 196 2.78 -6.21 13.18
N PHE A 197 2.41 -7.05 12.21
CA PHE A 197 2.94 -8.38 12.00
C PHE A 197 3.65 -8.53 10.65
N VAL A 198 4.80 -9.20 10.68
CA VAL A 198 5.47 -9.71 9.48
C VAL A 198 6.03 -11.09 9.81
N SER A 199 6.01 -12.00 8.84
CA SER A 199 6.51 -13.36 9.03
C SER A 199 7.59 -13.69 8.01
N ASP A 200 8.55 -14.49 8.43
CA ASP A 200 9.41 -15.26 7.52
C ASP A 200 8.89 -16.70 7.41
N LYS A 201 9.70 -17.63 6.90
CA LYS A 201 9.28 -19.04 6.77
C LYS A 201 8.88 -19.67 8.10
N ASP A 202 9.60 -19.36 9.18
CA ASP A 202 9.57 -20.14 10.43
C ASP A 202 9.11 -19.30 11.64
N ASN A 203 9.10 -17.98 11.53
CA ASN A 203 8.83 -17.05 12.63
C ASN A 203 7.89 -15.92 12.19
N THR A 204 7.19 -15.38 13.17
CA THR A 204 6.36 -14.18 13.07
C THR A 204 6.90 -13.14 14.03
N TYR A 205 6.90 -11.87 13.62
CA TYR A 205 7.40 -10.75 14.38
C TYR A 205 6.26 -9.77 14.63
N TYR A 206 6.10 -9.34 15.88
CA TYR A 206 5.16 -8.30 16.30
C TYR A 206 5.95 -7.06 16.72
N ARG A 207 5.67 -5.91 16.10
CA ARG A 207 6.37 -4.63 16.35
C ARG A 207 7.90 -4.78 16.41
N GLY A 208 8.47 -5.55 15.49
CA GLY A 208 9.91 -5.80 15.37
C GLY A 208 10.51 -6.80 16.36
N LYS A 209 9.70 -7.52 17.15
CA LYS A 209 10.17 -8.55 18.09
C LYS A 209 9.60 -9.92 17.72
N PRO A 210 10.33 -11.02 17.94
CA PRO A 210 9.78 -12.36 17.74
C PRO A 210 8.49 -12.53 18.54
N PHE A 211 7.42 -12.95 17.88
CA PHE A 211 6.15 -13.22 18.52
C PHE A 211 6.21 -14.60 19.19
N ILE A 212 6.10 -14.58 20.52
CA ILE A 212 6.10 -15.76 21.38
C ILE A 212 4.71 -15.91 21.99
N TYR A 213 4.08 -17.05 21.76
CA TYR A 213 2.80 -17.40 22.35
C TYR A 213 3.00 -18.58 23.32
N LYS A 214 2.66 -18.38 24.59
CA LYS A 214 2.84 -19.37 25.67
C LYS A 214 4.25 -20.02 25.71
N GLY A 215 5.28 -19.25 25.38
CA GLY A 215 6.69 -19.70 25.38
C GLY A 215 7.16 -20.33 24.06
N GLU A 216 6.31 -20.43 23.05
CA GLU A 216 6.64 -21.01 21.75
C GLU A 216 6.66 -19.95 20.65
N ARG A 217 7.53 -20.12 19.65
CA ARG A 217 7.55 -19.24 18.47
C ARG A 217 6.33 -19.46 17.61
N VAL A 218 5.79 -18.36 17.10
CA VAL A 218 4.61 -18.38 16.24
C VAL A 218 5.03 -18.36 14.77
N GLN A 219 4.48 -19.27 13.97
CA GLN A 219 4.64 -19.37 12.52
C GLN A 219 3.30 -19.05 11.83
N GLN A 220 3.32 -18.17 10.83
CA GLN A 220 2.16 -17.93 9.98
C GLN A 220 1.98 -19.08 8.98
N VAL A 221 0.77 -19.65 8.91
CA VAL A 221 0.42 -20.73 7.99
C VAL A 221 -0.37 -20.19 6.81
N SER A 222 -1.35 -19.34 7.08
CA SER A 222 -2.14 -18.61 6.08
C SER A 222 -2.34 -17.16 6.53
N ASN A 223 -3.10 -16.37 5.77
CA ASN A 223 -3.42 -14.97 6.09
C ASN A 223 -3.98 -14.82 7.52
N ASN A 224 -4.56 -15.89 8.04
CA ASN A 224 -5.46 -15.89 9.16
C ASN A 224 -5.10 -16.91 10.23
N ILE A 225 -4.40 -17.98 9.84
CA ILE A 225 -4.03 -19.06 10.73
C ILE A 225 -2.54 -18.99 11.00
N TYR A 226 -2.21 -19.01 12.28
CA TYR A 226 -0.88 -19.10 12.81
C TYR A 226 -0.79 -20.35 13.68
N LYS A 227 0.42 -20.83 13.93
CA LYS A 227 0.64 -22.00 14.77
C LYS A 227 1.90 -21.85 15.60
N THR A 228 1.93 -22.55 16.71
CA THR A 228 3.14 -22.88 17.45
C THR A 228 3.43 -24.37 17.29
N ALA A 229 4.27 -24.97 18.15
CA ALA A 229 4.45 -26.41 18.15
C ALA A 229 3.22 -27.15 18.70
N THR A 230 2.46 -26.49 19.59
CA THR A 230 1.35 -27.10 20.33
C THR A 230 0.00 -26.39 20.19
N HIS A 231 -0.05 -25.18 19.62
CA HIS A 231 -1.27 -24.38 19.49
C HIS A 231 -1.55 -23.96 18.04
N VAL A 232 -2.83 -23.80 17.69
CA VAL A 232 -3.28 -23.15 16.46
C VAL A 232 -4.04 -21.88 16.84
N LEU A 233 -3.69 -20.77 16.19
CA LEU A 233 -4.19 -19.44 16.49
C LEU A 233 -4.89 -18.88 15.26
N ARG A 234 -6.07 -18.32 15.47
CA ARG A 234 -6.82 -17.57 14.47
C ARG A 234 -6.67 -16.08 14.73
N TYR A 235 -6.15 -15.35 13.75
CA TYR A 235 -6.08 -13.89 13.79
C TYR A 235 -7.50 -13.30 13.86
N ASN A 236 -7.79 -12.53 14.90
CA ASN A 236 -9.10 -11.99 15.23
C ASN A 236 -9.02 -10.47 15.41
N ALA A 237 -8.56 -9.76 14.38
CA ALA A 237 -8.37 -8.32 14.45
C ALA A 237 -9.71 -7.56 14.65
N GLU A 238 -9.89 -7.05 15.86
CA GLU A 238 -10.68 -5.85 16.15
C GLU A 238 -9.73 -4.80 16.75
N TYR A 239 -9.74 -3.58 16.18
CA TYR A 239 -8.96 -2.37 16.50
C TYR A 239 -7.80 -2.46 17.52
N ASP A 240 -6.62 -1.95 17.11
CA ASP A 240 -5.40 -1.61 17.88
C ASP A 240 -5.31 -2.25 19.28
N LYS A 241 -4.74 -3.45 19.34
CA LYS A 241 -4.47 -4.12 20.61
C LYS A 241 -3.10 -3.75 21.15
N GLU A 242 -3.00 -3.70 22.48
CA GLU A 242 -1.73 -3.45 23.17
C GLU A 242 -0.79 -4.64 23.05
N ARG A 243 -1.32 -5.87 23.19
CA ARG A 243 -0.51 -7.10 23.18
C ARG A 243 -0.77 -7.93 21.94
N ALA A 244 0.30 -8.58 21.46
CA ALA A 244 0.23 -9.49 20.32
C ALA A 244 -0.82 -10.60 20.51
N GLU A 245 -0.90 -11.18 21.72
CA GLU A 245 -1.83 -12.27 22.06
C GLU A 245 -3.31 -11.89 21.89
N ASP A 246 -3.66 -10.61 22.10
CA ASP A 246 -5.02 -10.10 22.01
C ASP A 246 -5.53 -10.01 20.55
N TYR A 247 -4.63 -10.12 19.58
CA TYR A 247 -4.98 -10.24 18.16
C TYR A 247 -5.42 -11.65 17.78
N PHE A 248 -5.36 -12.63 18.68
CA PHE A 248 -5.59 -14.04 18.32
C PHE A 248 -6.63 -14.70 19.22
N ILE A 249 -7.43 -15.57 18.60
CA ILE A 249 -8.22 -16.59 19.28
C ILE A 249 -7.49 -17.92 19.15
N GLU A 250 -7.31 -18.63 20.26
CA GLU A 250 -6.81 -20.00 20.23
C GLU A 250 -7.91 -20.94 19.74
N LEU A 251 -7.61 -21.74 18.71
CA LEU A 251 -8.55 -22.70 18.16
C LEU A 251 -8.48 -24.05 18.90
N PRO A 252 -9.55 -24.88 18.84
CA PRO A 252 -9.56 -26.19 19.49
C PRO A 252 -8.46 -27.15 18.97
N ASP A 253 -8.13 -28.16 19.76
CA ASP A 253 -6.97 -29.06 19.59
C ASP A 253 -7.12 -30.18 18.54
N TYR A 254 -8.07 -30.06 17.60
CA TYR A 254 -8.33 -31.08 16.59
C TYR A 254 -7.34 -31.08 15.39
N PHE A 255 -6.40 -30.14 15.34
CA PHE A 255 -5.43 -30.00 14.25
C PHE A 255 -4.22 -30.92 14.41
N ASP A 256 -3.77 -31.52 13.31
CA ASP A 256 -2.43 -32.08 13.21
C ASP A 256 -1.42 -30.99 12.82
N ILE A 257 -0.95 -30.25 13.82
CA ILE A 257 -0.06 -29.08 13.67
C ILE A 257 1.19 -29.35 12.80
N PRO A 258 1.88 -30.51 12.91
CA PRO A 258 3.07 -30.77 12.10
C PRO A 258 2.78 -30.84 10.59
N THR A 259 1.60 -31.31 10.20
CA THR A 259 1.22 -31.42 8.78
C THR A 259 0.28 -30.32 8.30
N LEU A 260 -0.17 -29.45 9.20
CA LEU A 260 -1.03 -28.30 8.89
C LEU A 260 -0.33 -27.34 7.93
N ARG A 261 -0.96 -27.15 6.75
CA ARG A 261 -0.49 -26.27 5.68
C ARG A 261 -1.66 -25.60 4.96
N ARG A 262 -1.38 -24.43 4.37
CA ARG A 262 -2.31 -23.69 3.51
C ARG A 262 -2.54 -24.38 2.17
N LEU A 263 -3.78 -24.35 1.69
CA LEU A 263 -4.13 -24.62 0.29
C LEU A 263 -4.42 -23.33 -0.47
N ASN A 264 -5.21 -22.43 0.11
CA ASN A 264 -5.42 -21.05 -0.34
C ASN A 264 -5.82 -20.15 0.84
N ASP A 265 -6.40 -18.98 0.59
CA ASP A 265 -6.82 -18.03 1.65
C ASP A 265 -7.88 -18.59 2.60
N PHE A 266 -8.70 -19.53 2.12
CA PHE A 266 -9.87 -20.04 2.86
C PHE A 266 -9.67 -21.47 3.36
N TYR A 267 -8.86 -22.26 2.67
CA TYR A 267 -8.69 -23.68 2.92
C TYR A 267 -7.31 -24.01 3.45
N LEU A 268 -7.29 -24.81 4.52
CA LEU A 268 -6.10 -25.43 5.07
C LEU A 268 -6.29 -26.94 5.11
N ILE A 269 -5.20 -27.69 5.15
CA ILE A 269 -5.25 -29.14 5.22
C ILE A 269 -4.17 -29.66 6.15
N ASP A 270 -4.48 -30.74 6.85
CA ASP A 270 -3.49 -31.57 7.53
C ASP A 270 -3.69 -33.05 7.15
N LYS A 271 -2.98 -33.97 7.80
CA LYS A 271 -3.06 -35.41 7.49
C LYS A 271 -4.42 -36.06 7.81
N ASN A 272 -5.30 -35.39 8.55
CA ASN A 272 -6.55 -35.90 9.07
C ASN A 272 -7.79 -35.20 8.52
N HIS A 273 -7.74 -33.89 8.26
CA HIS A 273 -8.89 -33.11 7.81
C HIS A 273 -8.54 -32.01 6.80
N LEU A 274 -9.55 -31.61 6.03
CA LEU A 274 -9.61 -30.33 5.33
C LEU A 274 -10.34 -29.33 6.22
N TYR A 275 -9.84 -28.10 6.29
CA TYR A 275 -10.41 -26.99 7.05
C TYR A 275 -10.86 -25.87 6.12
N TYR A 276 -11.93 -25.19 6.48
CA TYR A 276 -12.43 -23.98 5.83
C TYR A 276 -12.65 -22.88 6.86
N ASP A 277 -12.06 -21.73 6.60
CA ASP A 277 -12.23 -20.50 7.34
C ASP A 277 -12.83 -19.45 6.40
N GLU A 278 -14.05 -19.00 6.71
CA GLU A 278 -14.79 -18.03 5.89
C GLU A 278 -14.17 -16.63 5.88
N ASN A 279 -13.11 -16.42 6.68
CA ASN A 279 -12.49 -15.12 6.88
C ASN A 279 -13.48 -14.05 7.38
N SER A 280 -14.50 -14.48 8.12
CA SER A 280 -15.46 -13.61 8.76
C SER A 280 -14.94 -13.13 10.12
N TYR A 281 -15.26 -11.88 10.46
CA TYR A 281 -15.01 -11.32 11.79
C TYR A 281 -16.34 -10.99 12.48
N PRO A 282 -16.55 -11.45 13.74
CA PRO A 282 -15.71 -12.37 14.50
C PRO A 282 -15.75 -13.82 13.95
N LEU A 283 -14.90 -14.70 14.49
CA LEU A 283 -14.95 -16.14 14.20
C LEU A 283 -16.35 -16.69 14.53
N GLY A 284 -17.08 -17.12 13.50
CA GLY A 284 -18.47 -17.57 13.66
C GLY A 284 -18.62 -19.01 14.15
N ASP A 285 -17.72 -19.90 13.73
CA ASP A 285 -17.73 -21.34 14.05
C ASP A 285 -16.30 -21.81 14.33
N GLU A 286 -16.06 -22.33 15.53
CA GLU A 286 -14.74 -22.82 15.95
C GLU A 286 -14.37 -24.16 15.30
N ASP A 287 -15.35 -24.93 14.81
CA ASP A 287 -15.08 -26.18 14.08
C ASP A 287 -14.85 -25.87 12.61
N LEU A 288 -13.60 -25.70 12.19
CA LEU A 288 -13.27 -25.37 10.81
C LEU A 288 -13.34 -26.59 9.88
N ARG A 289 -13.60 -27.81 10.39
CA ARG A 289 -13.52 -29.04 9.58
C ARG A 289 -14.59 -29.07 8.49
N VAL A 290 -14.14 -29.34 7.27
CA VAL A 290 -15.01 -29.70 6.15
C VAL A 290 -15.35 -31.19 6.30
N PRO A 291 -16.63 -31.61 6.15
CA PRO A 291 -17.04 -33.01 6.32
C PRO A 291 -16.60 -33.89 5.13
N ILE A 292 -15.29 -34.10 5.03
CA ILE A 292 -14.62 -34.97 4.05
C ILE A 292 -13.90 -36.09 4.83
N PRO A 293 -14.13 -37.36 4.47
CA PRO A 293 -13.41 -38.48 5.07
C PRO A 293 -11.90 -38.42 4.77
N LYS A 294 -11.08 -38.81 5.74
CA LYS A 294 -9.62 -38.78 5.66
C LYS A 294 -9.08 -39.51 4.41
N GLU A 295 -9.68 -40.63 4.04
CA GLU A 295 -9.34 -41.43 2.87
C GLU A 295 -9.53 -40.70 1.52
N ASN A 296 -10.31 -39.61 1.49
CA ASN A 296 -10.52 -38.82 0.29
C ASN A 296 -9.65 -37.56 0.23
N LEU A 297 -8.87 -37.24 1.28
CA LEU A 297 -8.02 -36.05 1.29
C LEU A 297 -6.97 -36.05 0.18
N SER A 298 -6.48 -37.23 -0.21
CA SER A 298 -5.53 -37.39 -1.33
C SER A 298 -6.14 -37.10 -2.71
N LYS A 299 -7.47 -37.05 -2.81
CA LYS A 299 -8.21 -36.79 -4.06
C LYS A 299 -8.65 -35.33 -4.17
N ILE A 300 -8.32 -34.49 -3.18
CA ILE A 300 -8.76 -33.11 -3.14
C ILE A 300 -8.26 -32.37 -4.38
N LYS A 301 -9.21 -31.76 -5.10
CA LYS A 301 -8.94 -30.72 -6.10
C LYS A 301 -9.53 -29.42 -5.60
N LEU A 302 -8.68 -28.41 -5.47
CA LEU A 302 -9.06 -27.07 -5.05
C LEU A 302 -9.27 -26.19 -6.29
N PHE A 303 -10.38 -25.45 -6.27
CA PHE A 303 -10.71 -24.36 -7.16
C PHE A 303 -11.00 -23.12 -6.30
N GLU A 304 -10.81 -21.90 -6.83
CA GLU A 304 -10.85 -20.62 -6.07
C GLU A 304 -11.70 -20.65 -4.77
N VAL A 305 -12.99 -20.94 -4.89
CA VAL A 305 -13.94 -21.02 -3.75
C VAL A 305 -14.65 -22.38 -3.61
N LEU A 306 -14.24 -23.38 -4.40
CA LEU A 306 -14.87 -24.71 -4.44
C LEU A 306 -13.82 -25.81 -4.29
N VAL A 307 -14.18 -26.89 -3.62
CA VAL A 307 -13.29 -28.04 -3.45
C VAL A 307 -14.05 -29.31 -3.76
N THR A 308 -13.39 -30.29 -4.36
CA THR A 308 -13.96 -31.63 -4.53
C THR A 308 -13.02 -32.68 -3.96
N ASP A 309 -13.60 -33.70 -3.33
CA ASP A 309 -12.90 -34.89 -2.84
C ASP A 309 -13.00 -36.07 -3.83
N GLY A 310 -13.50 -35.81 -5.05
CA GLY A 310 -13.79 -36.80 -6.09
C GLY A 310 -15.14 -37.50 -5.94
N ASN A 311 -15.83 -37.35 -4.80
CA ASN A 311 -17.18 -37.90 -4.57
C ASN A 311 -18.24 -36.81 -4.50
N LYS A 312 -17.91 -35.66 -3.89
CA LYS A 312 -18.77 -34.48 -3.72
C LYS A 312 -17.99 -33.22 -4.10
N VAL A 313 -18.74 -32.17 -4.41
CA VAL A 313 -18.24 -30.80 -4.54
C VAL A 313 -18.69 -30.03 -3.32
N TYR A 314 -17.86 -29.14 -2.80
CA TYR A 314 -18.11 -28.38 -1.58
C TYR A 314 -17.89 -26.89 -1.85
N ARG A 315 -18.71 -26.06 -1.21
CA ARG A 315 -18.48 -24.62 -1.05
C ARG A 315 -18.38 -24.32 0.45
N GLY A 316 -17.23 -23.84 0.88
CA GLY A 316 -16.87 -23.80 2.30
C GLY A 316 -16.98 -25.20 2.92
N LYS A 317 -17.73 -25.30 4.02
CA LYS A 317 -18.07 -26.57 4.70
C LYS A 317 -19.26 -27.32 4.08
N LYS A 318 -20.00 -26.71 3.15
CA LYS A 318 -21.29 -27.24 2.67
C LYS A 318 -21.10 -28.08 1.41
N PRO A 319 -21.55 -29.36 1.40
CA PRO A 319 -21.57 -30.15 0.17
C PRO A 319 -22.66 -29.60 -0.77
N LEU A 320 -22.35 -29.58 -2.06
CA LEU A 320 -23.24 -29.21 -3.15
C LEU A 320 -23.78 -30.47 -3.84
N SER A 321 -25.05 -30.44 -4.22
CA SER A 321 -25.69 -31.47 -5.03
C SER A 321 -25.78 -31.02 -6.49
N GLY A 322 -25.97 -31.98 -7.40
CA GLY A 322 -26.18 -31.72 -8.83
C GLY A 322 -24.91 -31.75 -9.69
N TYR A 323 -23.73 -31.84 -9.09
CA TYR A 323 -22.46 -32.00 -9.80
C TYR A 323 -21.97 -33.45 -9.82
N ASP A 324 -21.38 -33.85 -10.94
CA ASP A 324 -20.51 -35.02 -11.02
C ASP A 324 -19.09 -34.64 -10.56
N ALA A 325 -18.77 -34.95 -9.29
CA ALA A 325 -17.51 -34.60 -8.66
C ALA A 325 -16.26 -35.15 -9.37
N VAL A 326 -16.38 -36.29 -10.06
CA VAL A 326 -15.27 -36.93 -10.78
C VAL A 326 -14.81 -36.07 -11.95
N THR A 327 -15.76 -35.51 -12.70
CA THR A 327 -15.51 -34.70 -13.91
C THR A 327 -15.64 -33.20 -13.67
N PHE A 328 -15.88 -32.79 -12.42
CA PHE A 328 -16.05 -31.40 -12.05
C PHE A 328 -14.83 -30.54 -12.38
N GLY A 329 -15.08 -29.37 -12.96
CA GLY A 329 -14.09 -28.35 -13.24
C GLY A 329 -14.69 -26.94 -13.25
N ILE A 330 -13.81 -25.94 -13.30
CA ILE A 330 -14.17 -24.53 -13.45
C ILE A 330 -13.65 -24.03 -14.79
N VAL A 331 -14.45 -23.23 -15.50
CA VAL A 331 -14.04 -22.60 -16.75
C VAL A 331 -12.91 -21.59 -16.45
N PRO A 332 -11.73 -21.72 -17.09
CA PRO A 332 -10.61 -20.81 -16.84
C PRO A 332 -10.99 -19.34 -17.06
N GLY A 333 -10.60 -18.47 -16.12
CA GLY A 333 -10.92 -17.03 -16.18
C GLY A 333 -12.37 -16.68 -15.85
N HIS A 334 -13.24 -17.66 -15.60
CA HIS A 334 -14.65 -17.46 -15.31
C HIS A 334 -15.11 -18.36 -14.15
N TYR A 335 -14.69 -18.04 -12.93
CA TYR A 335 -14.97 -18.86 -11.74
C TYR A 335 -16.46 -19.09 -11.45
N TYR A 336 -17.32 -18.20 -11.95
CA TYR A 336 -18.78 -18.33 -11.86
C TYR A 336 -19.35 -19.45 -12.75
N TYR A 337 -18.60 -19.93 -13.75
CA TYR A 337 -19.01 -21.03 -14.61
C TYR A 337 -18.28 -22.32 -14.24
N GLN A 338 -19.05 -23.31 -13.81
CA GLN A 338 -18.58 -24.65 -13.51
C GLN A 338 -19.02 -25.61 -14.61
N TYR A 339 -18.35 -26.75 -14.77
CA TYR A 339 -18.78 -27.77 -15.71
C TYR A 339 -18.50 -29.17 -15.15
N ASP A 340 -19.24 -30.14 -15.66
CA ASP A 340 -19.01 -31.56 -15.46
C ASP A 340 -19.51 -32.34 -16.69
N LYS A 341 -19.47 -33.68 -16.64
CA LYS A 341 -19.97 -34.52 -17.74
C LYS A 341 -21.44 -34.33 -18.10
N ASN A 342 -22.24 -33.73 -17.21
CA ASN A 342 -23.65 -33.51 -17.39
C ASN A 342 -23.98 -32.11 -17.93
N GLY A 343 -23.04 -31.16 -17.96
CA GLY A 343 -23.22 -29.84 -18.59
C GLY A 343 -22.39 -28.72 -17.99
N ILE A 344 -22.79 -27.47 -18.30
CA ILE A 344 -22.21 -26.24 -17.76
C ILE A 344 -23.22 -25.61 -16.78
N TYR A 345 -22.71 -24.98 -15.73
CA TYR A 345 -23.47 -24.41 -14.64
C TYR A 345 -22.98 -22.99 -14.35
N ASN A 346 -23.90 -22.12 -13.92
CA ASN A 346 -23.58 -20.90 -13.21
C ASN A 346 -24.03 -21.07 -11.76
N TRP A 347 -23.07 -21.35 -10.87
CA TRP A 347 -23.34 -21.86 -9.52
C TRP A 347 -24.31 -23.05 -9.59
N SER A 348 -25.35 -23.08 -8.76
CA SER A 348 -26.34 -24.17 -8.74
C SER A 348 -27.26 -24.21 -9.97
N LYS A 349 -27.19 -23.25 -10.90
CA LYS A 349 -28.06 -23.19 -12.07
C LYS A 349 -27.39 -23.81 -13.29
N LYS A 350 -27.92 -24.94 -13.76
CA LYS A 350 -27.54 -25.53 -15.05
C LYS A 350 -27.97 -24.61 -16.21
N LEU A 351 -27.08 -24.41 -17.19
CA LEU A 351 -27.29 -23.55 -18.36
C LEU A 351 -27.85 -24.31 -19.56
#